data_AF-A0A975QL80-F1
#
_entry.id   AF-A0A975QL80-F1
#
_cell.length_a   1.000
_cell.length_b   1.000
_cell.length_c   1.000
_cell.angle_alpha   90.00
_cell.angle_beta   90.00
_cell.angle_gamma   90.00
#
_symmetry.space_group_name_H-M   'P 1'
#
loop_
_entity.id
_entity.type
_entity.pdbx_description
1 polymer ?
#
loop_
_entity_poly.entity_id
_entity_poly.type
_entity_poly.pdbx_seq_one_letter_code
_entity_poly.pdbx_strand_id
1 'polypeptide(L)' 'MSWSADTWEDPAVVLPRLSARWGHTHHISWTGRLWLATDRRPSSHWRTEVEPTPEQLEESLQRHHGAPAPTSAPP' A
#
# COMPACT_ATOMS: atom_id res chain seq x y z
N MET A 1 -31.08 6.53 -2.45
CA MET A 1 -29.95 5.62 -2.73
C MET A 1 -28.79 6.03 -1.83
N SER A 2 -28.72 5.45 -0.63
CA SER A 2 -27.63 5.72 0.31
C SER A 2 -26.42 4.91 -0.12
N TRP A 3 -25.30 5.57 -0.33
CA TRP A 3 -24.01 4.93 -0.57
C TRP A 3 -23.53 4.47 0.81
N SER A 4 -23.56 3.17 1.08
CA SER A 4 -23.06 2.63 2.35
C SER A 4 -21.56 2.90 2.44
N ALA A 5 -21.17 3.87 3.26
CA ALA A 5 -19.79 4.29 3.48
C ALA A 5 -19.06 3.46 4.56
N ASP A 6 -19.47 2.21 4.78
CA ASP A 6 -19.22 1.47 6.03
C ASP A 6 -18.40 0.18 5.87
N THR A 7 -17.74 -0.03 4.72
CA THR A 7 -16.92 -1.24 4.50
C THR A 7 -15.42 -0.97 4.37
N TRP A 8 -14.99 0.27 4.60
CA TRP A 8 -13.57 0.61 4.55
C TRP A 8 -12.92 0.16 5.85
N GLU A 9 -12.06 -0.87 5.80
CA GLU A 9 -11.22 -1.28 6.94
C GLU A 9 -10.52 -0.03 7.51
N ASP A 10 -10.50 0.09 8.85
CA ASP A 10 -9.91 1.25 9.53
C ASP A 10 -8.46 1.46 9.05
N PRO A 11 -8.08 2.65 8.56
CA PRO A 11 -6.70 2.94 8.16
C PRO A 11 -5.67 2.62 9.25
N ALA A 12 -6.05 2.68 10.54
CA ALA A 12 -5.19 2.31 11.65
C ALA A 12 -4.84 0.81 11.68
N VAL A 13 -5.68 -0.05 11.09
CA VAL A 13 -5.45 -1.50 10.95
C VAL A 13 -4.75 -1.82 9.62
N VAL A 14 -5.19 -1.18 8.54
CA VAL A 14 -4.68 -1.42 7.19
C VAL A 14 -3.25 -0.91 7.00
N LEU A 15 -2.93 0.26 7.54
CA LEU A 15 -1.62 0.88 7.35
C LEU A 15 -0.48 0.01 7.92
N PRO A 16 -0.57 -0.55 9.15
CA PRO A 16 0.40 -1.52 9.63
C PRO A 16 0.52 -2.76 8.74
N ARG A 17 -0.59 -3.32 8.23
CA ARG A 17 -0.59 -4.51 7.36
C ARG A 17 0.18 -4.25 6.07
N LEU A 18 -0.15 -3.15 5.39
CA LEU A 18 0.53 -2.74 4.16
C LEU A 18 2.00 -2.44 4.44
N SER A 19 2.31 -1.74 5.54
CA SER A 19 3.68 -1.39 5.91
C SER A 19 4.51 -2.62 6.27
N ALA A 20 3.94 -3.63 6.91
CA ALA A 20 4.64 -4.88 7.19
C ALA A 20 5.01 -5.64 5.90
N ARG A 21 4.16 -5.55 4.87
CA ARG A 21 4.35 -6.26 3.60
C ARG A 21 5.25 -5.52 2.62
N TRP A 22 5.08 -4.21 2.50
CA TRP A 22 5.73 -3.38 1.48
C TRP A 22 6.67 -2.33 2.04
N GLY A 23 6.73 -2.15 3.36
CA GLY A 23 7.51 -1.10 4.01
C GLY A 23 9.01 -1.20 3.80
N HIS A 24 9.53 -2.34 3.36
CA HIS A 24 10.95 -2.50 3.01
C HIS A 24 11.31 -1.78 1.71
N THR A 25 10.38 -1.70 0.76
CA THR A 25 10.59 -1.11 -0.56
C THR A 25 9.87 0.23 -0.71
N HIS A 26 8.75 0.41 0.00
CA HIS A 26 7.89 1.58 -0.12
C HIS A 26 7.69 2.29 1.22
N HIS A 27 7.34 3.56 1.16
CA HIS A 27 6.73 4.29 2.25
C HIS A 27 5.23 4.36 1.97
N ILE A 28 4.40 3.91 2.90
CA ILE A 28 2.95 3.83 2.72
C ILE A 28 2.27 4.81 3.66
N SER A 29 1.24 5.50 3.19
CA SER A 29 0.46 6.42 3.99
C SER A 29 -0.98 6.50 3.54
N TRP A 30 -1.87 6.84 4.48
CA TRP A 30 -3.26 7.21 4.20
C TRP A 30 -3.41 8.72 4.24
N THR A 31 -4.00 9.30 3.20
CA THR A 31 -4.17 10.76 3.05
C THR A 31 -5.50 11.29 3.61
N GLY A 32 -6.29 10.43 4.26
CA GLY A 32 -7.67 10.74 4.65
C GLY A 32 -8.71 10.36 3.60
N ARG A 33 -8.29 10.12 2.34
CA ARG A 33 -9.15 9.67 1.23
C ARG A 33 -8.52 8.68 0.27
N LEU A 34 -7.20 8.69 0.14
CA LEU A 34 -6.44 7.83 -0.79
C LEU A 34 -5.26 7.17 -0.08
N TRP A 35 -4.98 5.95 -0.49
CA TRP A 35 -3.79 5.20 -0.13
C TRP A 35 -2.65 5.57 -1.06
N LEU A 36 -1.49 5.85 -0.48
CA LEU A 36 -0.28 6.25 -1.19
C LEU A 36 0.83 5.26 -0.88
N ALA A 37 1.54 4.79 -1.89
CA ALA A 37 2.82 4.12 -1.74
C ALA A 37 3.89 4.84 -2.56
N THR A 38 5.01 5.18 -1.91
CA THR A 38 6.15 5.83 -2.58
C THR A 38 7.36 4.92 -2.50
N ASP A 39 7.94 4.58 -3.65
CA ASP A 39 9.17 3.79 -3.73
C ASP A 39 10.31 4.54 -3.03
N ARG A 40 11.04 3.83 -2.16
CA ARG A 40 12.18 4.37 -1.42
C ARG A 40 13.40 4.59 -2.33
N ARG A 41 13.44 3.97 -3.52
CA ARG A 41 14.50 4.16 -4.51
C ARG A 41 14.21 5.38 -5.37
N PRO A 42 15.03 6.46 -5.28
CA PRO A 42 14.77 7.70 -6.01
C PRO A 42 14.90 7.57 -7.54
N SER A 43 15.56 6.51 -8.02
CA SER A 43 15.73 6.22 -9.45
C SER A 43 14.63 5.34 -10.05
N SER A 44 13.58 5.03 -9.29
CA SER A 44 12.49 4.18 -9.77
C SER A 44 11.61 4.93 -10.78
N HIS A 45 11.30 4.27 -11.90
CA HIS A 45 10.40 4.82 -12.93
C HIS A 45 8.95 4.94 -12.42
N TRP A 46 8.52 4.00 -11.58
CA TRP A 46 7.21 4.00 -10.92
C TRP A 46 7.41 4.43 -9.47
N ARG A 47 7.48 5.74 -9.25
CA ARG A 47 7.90 6.28 -7.95
C ARG A 47 6.76 6.30 -6.93
N THR A 48 5.53 6.50 -7.39
CA THR A 48 4.38 6.73 -6.53
C THR A 48 3.15 6.06 -7.10
N GLU A 49 2.50 5.23 -6.30
CA GLU A 49 1.19 4.63 -6.55
C GLU A 49 0.15 5.29 -5.64
N VAL A 50 -1.00 5.63 -6.20
CA VAL A 50 -2.11 6.29 -5.48
C VAL A 50 -3.40 5.58 -5.83
N GLU A 51 -4.08 5.01 -4.83
CA GLU A 51 -5.31 4.24 -5.07
C GLU A 51 -6.37 4.52 -4.01
N PRO A 52 -7.68 4.42 -4.35
CA PRO A 52 -8.73 4.69 -3.38
C PRO A 52 -8.89 3.57 -2.36
N THR A 53 -8.58 2.30 -2.70
CA THR A 53 -8.64 1.17 -1.78
C THR A 53 -7.26 0.55 -1.52
N PRO A 54 -7.06 -0.10 -0.36
CA PRO A 54 -5.80 -0.78 -0.09
C PRO A 54 -5.56 -1.98 -1.00
N GLU A 55 -6.61 -2.68 -1.44
CA GLU A 55 -6.51 -3.80 -2.39
C GLU A 55 -6.01 -3.31 -3.75
N GLN A 56 -6.57 -2.20 -4.25
CA GLN A 56 -6.11 -1.59 -5.50
C GLN A 56 -4.66 -1.13 -5.40
N LEU A 57 -4.27 -0.57 -4.25
CA LEU A 57 -2.88 -0.21 -4.00
C LEU A 57 -1.97 -1.45 -4.05
N GLU A 58 -2.35 -2.53 -3.38
CA GLU A 58 -1.58 -3.78 -3.40
C GLU A 58 -1.49 -4.40 -4.81
N GLU A 59 -2.58 -4.37 -5.58
CA GLU A 59 -2.59 -4.84 -6.97
C GLU A 59 -1.67 -4.00 -7.87
N SER A 60 -1.69 -2.67 -7.73
CA SER A 60 -0.79 -1.79 -8.49
C SER A 60 0.68 -2.04 -8.13
N LEU A 61 0.97 -2.14 -6.83
CA LEU A 61 2.32 -2.47 -6.35
C LEU A 61 2.80 -3.81 -6.89
N GLN A 62 1.95 -4.84 -6.90
CA GLN A 62 2.30 -6.15 -7.48
C GLN A 62 2.55 -6.05 -8.99
N ARG A 63 1.74 -5.26 -9.71
CA ARG A 63 1.85 -5.10 -11.16
C ARG A 63 3.13 -4.39 -11.57
N HIS A 64 3.52 -3.34 -10.85
CA HIS A 64 4.65 -2.48 -11.26
C HIS A 64 5.97 -2.86 -10.58
N HIS A 65 5.93 -3.44 -9.38
CA HIS A 65 7.14 -3.75 -8.59
C HIS A 65 7.33 -5.26 -8.34
N GLY A 66 6.37 -6.10 -8.75
CA GLY A 66 6.39 -7.55 -8.53
C GLY A 66 5.95 -7.93 -7.11
N ALA A 67 6.06 -9.22 -6.78
CA ALA A 67 5.68 -9.71 -5.47
C ALA A 67 6.57 -9.06 -4.37
N PRO A 68 6.00 -8.70 -3.21
CA PRO A 68 6.80 -8.24 -2.09
C PRO A 68 7.75 -9.36 -1.69
N ALA A 69 9.02 -9.03 -1.44
CA ALA A 69 9.99 -10.02 -0.97
C ALA A 69 9.43 -10.70 0.28
N PRO A 70 9.50 -12.04 0.39
CA PRO A 70 9.08 -12.70 1.61
C PRO A 70 9.88 -12.11 2.76
N THR A 71 9.18 -11.60 3.77
CA THR A 71 9.78 -11.19 5.04
C THR A 71 10.52 -12.42 5.55
N SER A 72 11.85 -12.44 5.40
CA SER A 72 12.69 -13.32 6.20
C SER A 72 12.53 -12.84 7.64
N ALA A 73 11.54 -13.38 8.33
CA ALA A 73 11.58 -13.41 9.78
C ALA A 73 12.92 -14.07 10.16
N PRO A 74 13.75 -13.46 11.02
CA PRO A 74 14.90 -14.18 11.54
C PRO A 74 14.41 -15.42 12.30
N PRO A 75 15.16 -16.54 12.28
CA PRO A 75 14.84 -17.74 13.05
C PRO A 75 14.84 -17.47 14.57
#